data_AF-A0A2V9TTS4-F1
#
_entry.id   AF-A0A2V9TTS4-F1
#
_cell.length_a   1.000
_cell.length_b   1.000
_cell.length_c   1.000
_cell.angle_alpha   90.00
_cell.angle_beta   90.00
_cell.angle_gamma   90.00
#
_symmetry.space_group_name_H-M   'P 1'
#
loop_
_entity.id
_entity.type
_entity.pdbx_description
1 polymer ?
#
loop_
_entity_poly.entity_id
_entity_poly.type
_entity_poly.pdbx_seq_one_letter_code
_entity_poly.pdbx_strand_id
1 'polypeptide(L)'
;MSKKFYITTPIYYVNARPHIGHAYTTIACDTIARRHRMLGDDTYFLTGTDEHGQKIERAAAAAGKTPQQFADEVSAEFRALWNRMGLTYDDFIRTTEERHKKSVQALFRKLSENGYIYKGSYTGQYCVSDEMYVDVGPGEPCPECGRITETVHEENYFFKLSAFADKLLRLYTEQPEWIRPETRRNEVISFVKGGLKDLSISRSTFSWGIPVPDDPKHVIYVWLDALANYITAL
;
A
#
# COMPACT_ATOMS: atom_id res chain seq x y z
N MET A 1 15.78 12.34 28.63
CA MET A 1 15.86 11.49 27.41
C MET A 1 15.10 12.23 26.33
N SER A 2 15.64 12.36 25.11
CA SER A 2 14.87 12.95 24.00
C SER A 2 13.65 12.07 23.70
N LYS A 3 12.52 12.69 23.39
CA LYS A 3 11.31 11.95 23.02
C LYS A 3 11.51 11.42 21.60
N LYS A 4 11.18 10.15 21.35
CA LYS A 4 11.19 9.61 19.98
C LYS A 4 9.95 10.06 19.24
N PHE A 5 10.11 10.51 17.99
CA PHE A 5 9.03 10.93 17.11
C PHE A 5 9.20 10.29 15.74
N TYR A 6 8.18 9.57 15.27
CA TYR A 6 8.17 8.95 13.95
C TYR A 6 6.98 9.47 13.15
N ILE A 7 7.24 9.97 11.94
CA ILE A 7 6.21 10.46 11.02
C ILE A 7 6.49 9.94 9.61
N THR A 8 5.43 9.60 8.89
CA THR A 8 5.52 9.05 7.53
C THR A 8 4.59 9.82 6.60
N THR A 9 4.99 9.99 5.34
CA THR A 9 4.01 10.16 4.27
C THR A 9 3.47 8.78 3.85
N PRO A 10 2.39 8.71 3.06
CA PRO A 10 2.20 7.57 2.17
C PRO A 10 3.43 7.40 1.28
N ILE A 11 3.68 6.18 0.81
CA ILE A 11 4.55 5.97 -0.34
C ILE A 11 3.75 6.22 -1.62
N TYR A 12 4.35 6.92 -2.58
CA TYR A 12 3.63 7.38 -3.77
C TYR A 12 3.75 6.40 -4.93
N TYR A 13 2.64 6.16 -5.63
CA TYR A 13 2.60 5.23 -6.74
C TYR A 13 3.39 5.77 -7.95
N VAL A 14 4.36 5.00 -8.46
CA VAL A 14 5.28 5.47 -9.51
C VAL A 14 4.75 5.32 -10.94
N ASN A 15 3.44 5.21 -11.14
CA ASN A 15 2.86 5.15 -12.48
C ASN A 15 2.81 6.51 -13.20
N ALA A 16 3.04 7.62 -12.48
CA ALA A 16 3.03 8.97 -13.01
C ALA A 16 3.98 9.91 -12.25
N ARG A 17 4.19 11.09 -12.84
CA ARG A 17 5.03 12.16 -12.27
C ARG A 17 4.46 12.72 -10.97
N PRO A 18 5.31 13.27 -10.08
CA PRO A 18 4.82 13.94 -8.87
C PRO A 18 3.94 15.14 -9.19
N HIS A 19 2.86 15.33 -8.42
CA HIS A 19 1.94 16.46 -8.53
C HIS A 19 1.66 17.11 -7.16
N ILE A 20 0.81 18.15 -7.16
CA ILE A 20 0.52 18.99 -5.98
C ILE A 20 0.01 18.20 -4.76
N GLY A 21 -0.70 17.09 -4.98
CA GLY A 21 -1.23 16.25 -3.89
C GLY A 21 -0.13 15.54 -3.11
N HIS A 22 0.90 15.05 -3.82
CA HIS A 22 2.09 14.50 -3.20
C HIS A 22 2.81 15.59 -2.42
N ALA A 23 3.07 16.74 -3.07
CA ALA A 23 3.81 17.84 -2.48
C ALA A 23 3.18 18.36 -1.18
N TYR A 24 1.86 18.54 -1.15
CA TYR A 24 1.15 19.00 0.04
C TYR A 24 1.41 18.09 1.25
N THR A 25 1.23 16.78 1.07
CA THR A 25 1.37 15.81 2.15
C THR A 25 2.81 15.75 2.66
N THR A 26 3.79 15.77 1.75
CA THR A 26 5.22 15.75 2.12
C THR A 26 5.63 17.03 2.84
N ILE A 27 5.16 18.21 2.40
CA ILE A 27 5.41 19.49 3.09
C ILE A 27 4.81 19.49 4.49
N ALA A 28 3.58 18.98 4.66
CA ALA A 28 2.94 18.91 5.97
C ALA A 28 3.73 18.03 6.94
N CYS A 29 4.16 16.84 6.48
CA CYS A 29 4.99 15.94 7.29
C CYS A 29 6.36 16.56 7.61
N ASP A 30 7.01 17.20 6.62
CA ASP A 30 8.28 17.89 6.81
C ASP A 30 8.19 19.02 7.84
N THR A 31 7.11 19.81 7.80
CA THR A 31 6.85 20.89 8.76
C THR A 31 6.74 20.34 10.19
N ILE A 32 6.01 19.23 10.35
CA ILE A 32 5.85 18.56 11.65
C ILE A 32 7.19 17.99 12.12
N ALA A 33 7.92 17.29 11.25
CA ALA A 33 9.22 16.71 11.56
C ALA A 33 10.23 17.77 12.01
N ARG A 34 10.33 18.89 11.26
CA ARG A 34 11.18 20.03 11.62
C ARG A 34 10.82 20.61 12.98
N ARG A 35 9.53 20.78 13.27
CA ARG A 35 9.07 21.26 14.58
C ARG A 35 9.52 20.32 15.70
N HIS A 36 9.38 19.00 15.54
CA HIS A 36 9.84 18.02 16.52
C HIS A 36 11.36 18.07 16.72
N ARG A 37 12.14 18.15 15.64
CA ARG A 37 13.60 18.37 15.71
C ARG A 37 13.96 19.66 16.45
N MET A 38 13.26 20.77 16.19
CA MET A 38 13.46 22.04 16.89
C MET A 38 13.15 21.97 18.39
N LEU A 39 12.25 21.08 18.80
CA LEU A 39 11.94 20.82 20.21
C LEU A 39 12.94 19.86 20.89
N GLY A 40 13.91 19.33 20.15
CA GLY A 40 14.92 18.39 20.65
C GLY A 40 14.48 16.93 20.66
N ASP A 41 13.41 16.58 19.95
CA ASP A 41 12.94 15.20 19.81
C ASP A 41 13.81 14.41 18.82
N ASP A 42 14.11 13.14 19.15
CA ASP A 42 14.74 12.18 18.25
C ASP A 42 13.75 11.79 17.16
N THR A 43 13.83 12.48 16.02
CA THR A 43 12.80 12.51 14.98
C THR A 43 13.26 11.72 13.76
N TYR A 44 12.40 10.80 13.31
CA TYR A 44 12.55 10.07 12.06
C TYR A 44 11.36 10.37 11.13
N PHE A 45 11.64 10.92 9.96
CA PHE A 45 10.68 11.28 8.92
C PHE A 45 10.91 10.42 7.68
N LEU A 46 9.95 9.52 7.40
CA LEU A 46 9.99 8.63 6.24
C LEU A 46 9.10 9.13 5.10
N THR A 47 9.61 9.02 3.88
CA THR A 47 8.82 9.09 2.63
C THR A 47 9.27 7.98 1.69
N GLY A 48 8.63 7.83 0.52
CA GLY A 48 9.04 6.78 -0.41
C GLY A 48 8.13 6.59 -1.63
N THR A 49 8.37 5.51 -2.35
CA THR A 49 7.66 5.14 -3.58
C THR A 49 7.16 3.70 -3.55
N ASP A 50 5.90 3.52 -3.99
CA ASP A 50 5.30 2.23 -4.27
C ASP A 50 5.56 1.86 -5.72
N GLU A 51 6.32 0.79 -5.90
CA GLU A 51 6.99 0.45 -7.15
C GLU A 51 6.54 -0.89 -7.74
N HIS A 52 5.56 -1.58 -7.16
CA HIS A 52 5.07 -2.88 -7.66
C HIS A 52 3.64 -2.82 -8.21
N GLY A 53 3.24 -3.85 -8.97
CA GLY A 53 1.88 -4.02 -9.47
C GLY A 53 1.71 -3.85 -10.98
N GLN A 54 0.56 -4.31 -11.47
CA GLN A 54 0.27 -4.43 -12.90
C GLN A 54 0.29 -3.09 -13.65
N LYS A 55 -0.17 -1.98 -13.05
CA LYS A 55 -0.17 -0.67 -13.73
C LYS A 55 1.26 -0.17 -13.99
N ILE A 56 2.22 -0.46 -13.10
CA ILE A 56 3.62 -0.11 -13.30
C ILE A 56 4.23 -0.97 -14.42
N GLU A 57 3.93 -2.26 -14.43
CA GLU A 57 4.37 -3.16 -15.51
C GLU A 57 3.86 -2.69 -16.88
N ARG A 58 2.57 -2.31 -16.96
CA ARG A 58 1.94 -1.74 -18.17
C ARG A 58 2.56 -0.40 -18.57
N ALA A 59 2.78 0.51 -17.62
CA ALA A 59 3.37 1.82 -17.88
C ALA A 59 4.82 1.71 -18.37
N ALA A 60 5.60 0.80 -17.78
CA ALA A 60 6.96 0.51 -18.21
C ALA A 60 6.99 -0.07 -19.64
N ALA A 61 6.11 -1.02 -19.95
CA ALA A 61 5.98 -1.57 -21.30
C ALA A 61 5.60 -0.51 -22.34
N ALA A 62 4.64 0.38 -22.02
CA ALA A 62 4.25 1.49 -22.88
C ALA A 62 5.39 2.50 -23.12
N ALA A 63 6.30 2.65 -22.13
CA ALA A 63 7.50 3.47 -22.24
C ALA A 63 8.69 2.74 -22.89
N GLY A 64 8.56 1.46 -23.26
CA GLY A 64 9.64 0.64 -23.83
C GLY A 64 10.77 0.33 -22.83
N LYS A 65 10.46 0.23 -21.53
CA LYS A 65 11.42 0.01 -20.43
C LYS A 65 11.07 -1.23 -19.62
N THR A 66 12.04 -1.78 -18.90
CA THR A 66 11.72 -2.77 -17.86
C THR A 66 11.02 -2.09 -16.67
N PRO A 67 10.18 -2.81 -15.91
CA PRO A 67 9.54 -2.23 -14.73
C PRO A 67 10.52 -1.64 -13.71
N GLN A 68 11.68 -2.30 -13.50
CA GLN A 68 12.72 -1.78 -12.62
C GLN A 68 13.30 -0.45 -13.13
N GLN A 69 13.63 -0.36 -14.42
CA GLN A 69 14.15 0.88 -15.01
C GLN A 69 13.14 2.03 -14.88
N PHE A 70 11.87 1.75 -15.15
CA PHE A 70 10.81 2.73 -15.02
C PHE A 70 10.64 3.21 -13.57
N ALA A 71 10.62 2.28 -12.62
CA ALA A 71 10.56 2.60 -11.19
C ALA A 71 11.77 3.41 -10.72
N ASP A 72 12.99 3.05 -11.15
CA ASP A 72 14.23 3.76 -10.83
C ASP A 72 14.18 5.23 -11.27
N GLU A 73 13.71 5.48 -12.50
CA GLU A 73 13.59 6.84 -13.07
C GLU A 73 12.55 7.68 -12.35
N VAL A 74 11.32 7.18 -12.19
CA VAL A 74 10.24 7.93 -11.54
C VAL A 74 10.58 8.19 -10.08
N SER A 75 11.13 7.19 -9.38
CA SER A 75 11.62 7.35 -8.01
C SER A 75 12.71 8.43 -7.90
N ALA A 76 13.59 8.54 -8.91
CA ALA A 76 14.57 9.62 -8.98
C ALA A 76 13.93 10.99 -9.20
N GLU A 77 12.85 11.10 -10.00
CA GLU A 77 12.09 12.35 -10.17
C GLU A 77 11.48 12.84 -8.84
N PHE A 78 10.89 11.93 -8.04
CA PHE A 78 10.39 12.26 -6.70
C PHE A 78 11.51 12.79 -5.79
N ARG A 79 12.63 12.07 -5.68
CA ARG A 79 13.79 12.50 -4.87
C ARG A 79 14.34 13.85 -5.33
N ALA A 80 14.48 14.05 -6.64
CA ALA A 80 14.97 15.31 -7.19
C ALA A 80 14.05 16.48 -6.85
N LEU A 81 12.72 16.27 -6.91
CA LEU A 81 11.75 17.28 -6.53
C LEU A 81 11.82 17.60 -5.03
N TRP A 82 11.86 16.59 -4.16
CA TRP A 82 11.97 16.78 -2.72
C TRP A 82 13.25 17.51 -2.32
N ASN A 83 14.38 17.17 -2.96
CA ASN A 83 15.65 17.88 -2.77
C ASN A 83 15.54 19.35 -3.22
N ARG A 84 14.94 19.61 -4.38
CA ARG A 84 14.72 20.97 -4.88
C ARG A 84 13.80 21.80 -3.96
N MET A 85 12.84 21.16 -3.31
CA MET A 85 11.94 21.78 -2.34
C MET A 85 12.59 21.94 -0.95
N GLY A 86 13.78 21.36 -0.73
CA GLY A 86 14.47 21.41 0.55
C GLY A 86 13.80 20.60 1.65
N LEU A 87 13.10 19.51 1.32
CA LEU A 87 12.48 18.65 2.31
C LEU A 87 13.54 17.82 3.06
N THR A 88 13.27 17.53 4.33
CA THR A 88 14.23 16.94 5.28
C THR A 88 13.76 15.60 5.81
N TYR A 89 13.41 14.67 4.91
CA TYR A 89 13.19 13.27 5.29
C TYR A 89 14.52 12.59 5.67
N ASP A 90 14.46 11.63 6.58
CA ASP A 90 15.62 10.86 7.04
C ASP A 90 15.88 9.63 6.16
N ASP A 91 14.83 9.09 5.54
CA ASP A 91 14.93 7.97 4.59
C ASP A 91 13.88 8.08 3.48
N PHE A 92 14.21 7.50 2.34
CA PHE A 92 13.35 7.36 1.16
C PHE A 92 13.25 5.88 0.81
N ILE A 93 12.19 5.22 1.29
CA ILE A 93 12.00 3.78 1.05
C ILE A 93 11.44 3.51 -0.34
N ARG A 94 11.99 2.53 -1.04
CA ARG A 94 11.44 2.00 -2.28
C ARG A 94 11.02 0.55 -2.08
N THR A 95 9.83 0.17 -2.54
CA THR A 95 9.36 -1.22 -2.37
C THR A 95 10.18 -2.25 -3.16
N THR A 96 10.93 -1.82 -4.19
CA THR A 96 11.89 -2.69 -4.92
C THR A 96 13.18 -2.99 -4.15
N GLU A 97 13.43 -2.36 -3.00
CA GLU A 97 14.65 -2.61 -2.21
C GLU A 97 14.64 -3.98 -1.52
N GLU A 98 15.80 -4.64 -1.49
CA GLU A 98 15.95 -5.96 -0.87
C GLU A 98 15.62 -5.98 0.63
N ARG A 99 15.87 -4.87 1.37
CA ARG A 99 15.49 -4.76 2.78
C ARG A 99 13.97 -4.81 2.97
N HIS A 100 13.23 -4.23 2.04
CA HIS A 100 11.77 -4.23 2.05
C HIS A 100 11.24 -5.61 1.69
N LYS A 101 11.71 -6.20 0.58
CA LYS A 101 11.28 -7.53 0.12
C LYS A 101 11.44 -8.61 1.19
N LYS A 102 12.62 -8.69 1.82
CA LYS A 102 12.90 -9.66 2.88
C LYS A 102 11.96 -9.49 4.08
N SER A 103 11.68 -8.25 4.46
CA SER A 103 10.84 -7.93 5.60
C SER A 103 9.35 -8.22 5.32
N VAL A 104 8.87 -7.91 4.12
CA VAL A 104 7.50 -8.27 3.67
C VAL A 104 7.32 -9.78 3.64
N GLN A 105 8.30 -10.52 3.12
CA GLN A 105 8.27 -12.00 3.14
C GLN A 105 8.26 -12.56 4.57
N ALA A 106 9.03 -11.95 5.49
CA ALA A 106 9.00 -12.32 6.90
C ALA A 106 7.65 -12.03 7.56
N LEU A 107 7.04 -10.88 7.26
CA LEU A 107 5.69 -10.53 7.73
C LEU A 107 4.64 -11.53 7.20
N PHE A 108 4.71 -11.88 5.91
CA PHE A 108 3.81 -12.85 5.31
C PHE A 108 3.91 -14.22 6.00
N ARG A 109 5.13 -14.73 6.22
CA ARG A 109 5.33 -15.99 6.97
C ARG A 109 4.73 -15.89 8.37
N LYS A 110 5.00 -14.80 9.08
CA LYS A 110 4.50 -14.62 10.45
C LYS A 110 2.97 -14.60 10.52
N LEU A 111 2.31 -13.94 9.57
CA LEU A 111 0.85 -13.92 9.49
C LEU A 111 0.28 -15.30 9.13
N SER A 112 0.96 -16.04 8.26
CA SER A 112 0.60 -17.41 7.88
C SER A 112 0.73 -18.39 9.04
N GLU A 113 1.85 -18.36 9.77
CA GLU A 113 2.12 -19.18 10.97
C GLU A 113 1.07 -18.94 12.07
N ASN A 114 0.60 -17.70 12.20
CA ASN A 114 -0.47 -17.34 13.16
C ASN A 114 -1.88 -17.67 12.65
N GLY A 115 -2.02 -18.30 11.49
CA GLY A 115 -3.31 -18.74 10.93
C GLY A 115 -4.19 -17.60 10.39
N TYR A 116 -3.62 -16.42 10.15
CA TYR A 116 -4.34 -15.26 9.58
C TYR A 116 -4.31 -15.22 8.06
N ILE A 117 -3.47 -16.02 7.42
CA ILE A 117 -3.44 -16.18 5.97
C ILE A 117 -3.93 -17.57 5.60
N TYR A 118 -4.78 -17.66 4.58
CA TYR A 118 -5.22 -18.92 4.00
C TYR A 118 -5.30 -18.81 2.49
N LYS A 119 -5.18 -19.94 1.79
CA LYS A 119 -5.40 -20.01 0.35
C LYS A 119 -6.89 -20.26 0.07
N GLY A 120 -7.46 -19.53 -0.86
CA GLY A 120 -8.84 -19.69 -1.27
C GLY A 120 -9.00 -19.40 -2.76
N SER A 121 -10.07 -19.89 -3.36
CA SER A 121 -10.46 -19.49 -4.71
C SER A 121 -11.49 -18.38 -4.63
N TYR A 122 -11.31 -17.35 -5.44
CA TYR A 122 -12.31 -16.33 -5.67
C TYR A 122 -12.78 -16.42 -7.13
N THR A 123 -14.09 -16.45 -7.28
CA THR A 123 -14.76 -16.34 -8.57
C THR A 123 -15.57 -15.07 -8.55
N GLY A 124 -15.29 -14.15 -9.47
CA GLY A 124 -16.07 -12.92 -9.59
C GLY A 124 -15.87 -12.24 -10.93
N GLN A 125 -16.73 -11.26 -11.19
CA GLN A 125 -16.58 -10.42 -12.37
C GLN A 125 -15.49 -9.39 -12.13
N TYR A 126 -14.53 -9.33 -13.03
CA TYR A 126 -13.39 -8.44 -12.94
C TYR A 126 -13.39 -7.48 -14.13
N CYS A 127 -13.26 -6.19 -13.84
CA CYS A 127 -13.00 -5.20 -14.87
C CYS A 127 -11.48 -5.07 -15.06
N VAL A 128 -10.96 -5.57 -16.18
CA VAL A 128 -9.52 -5.51 -16.52
C VAL A 128 -9.01 -4.07 -16.66
N SER A 129 -9.90 -3.15 -17.02
CA SER A 129 -9.58 -1.73 -17.20
C SER A 129 -9.45 -0.98 -15.88
N ASP A 130 -10.36 -1.24 -14.95
CA ASP A 130 -10.39 -0.57 -13.63
C ASP A 130 -9.61 -1.35 -12.56
N GLU A 131 -9.20 -2.58 -12.88
CA GLU A 131 -8.48 -3.51 -12.02
C GLU A 131 -9.21 -3.80 -10.70
N MET A 132 -10.52 -3.93 -10.78
CA MET A 132 -11.38 -4.18 -9.63
C MET A 132 -12.41 -5.27 -9.91
N TYR A 133 -12.72 -6.01 -8.86
CA TYR A 133 -13.87 -6.89 -8.84
C TYR A 133 -15.14 -6.06 -8.69
N VAL A 134 -16.14 -6.36 -9.49
CA VAL A 134 -17.43 -5.70 -9.52
C VAL A 134 -18.54 -6.69 -9.25
N ASP A 135 -19.59 -6.24 -8.57
CA ASP A 135 -20.72 -7.06 -8.17
C ASP A 135 -21.79 -7.03 -9.26
N VAL A 136 -21.47 -7.61 -10.43
CA VAL A 136 -22.35 -7.71 -11.61
C VAL A 136 -22.44 -9.16 -12.09
N GLY A 137 -23.44 -9.45 -12.93
CA GLY A 137 -23.59 -10.76 -13.56
C GLY A 137 -22.49 -11.07 -14.59
N PRO A 138 -22.21 -12.35 -14.90
CA PRO A 138 -21.28 -12.72 -15.97
C PRO A 138 -21.59 -12.06 -17.32
N GLY A 139 -20.61 -11.34 -17.87
CA GLY A 139 -20.74 -10.63 -19.14
C GLY A 139 -21.49 -9.30 -19.06
N GLU A 140 -21.81 -8.81 -17.87
CA GLU A 140 -22.37 -7.48 -17.68
C GLU A 140 -21.28 -6.39 -17.76
N PRO A 141 -21.62 -5.16 -18.14
CA PRO A 141 -20.68 -4.05 -18.17
C PRO A 141 -20.30 -3.60 -16.75
N CYS A 142 -19.03 -3.22 -16.57
CA CYS A 142 -18.50 -2.61 -15.36
C CYS A 142 -19.31 -1.35 -15.02
N PRO A 143 -19.82 -1.21 -13.78
CA PRO A 143 -20.59 -0.03 -13.38
C PRO A 143 -19.80 1.29 -13.46
N GLU A 144 -18.47 1.22 -13.36
CA GLU A 144 -17.59 2.39 -13.36
C GLU A 144 -17.25 2.86 -14.78
N CYS A 145 -16.79 1.96 -15.66
CA CYS A 145 -16.31 2.33 -17.01
C CYS A 145 -17.19 1.86 -18.17
N GLY A 146 -18.24 1.07 -17.91
CA GLY A 146 -19.17 0.54 -18.91
C GLY A 146 -18.60 -0.58 -19.80
N ARG A 147 -17.35 -1.00 -19.60
CA ARG A 147 -16.72 -2.09 -20.38
C ARG A 147 -17.12 -3.46 -19.87
N ILE A 148 -17.25 -4.44 -20.76
CA ILE A 148 -17.59 -5.82 -20.40
C ILE A 148 -16.60 -6.38 -19.38
N THR A 149 -17.13 -7.01 -18.34
CA THR A 149 -16.33 -7.69 -17.32
C THR A 149 -16.02 -9.11 -17.72
N GLU A 150 -14.92 -9.64 -17.19
CA GLU A 150 -14.54 -11.04 -17.38
C GLU A 150 -14.80 -11.83 -16.09
N THR A 151 -15.28 -13.06 -16.24
CA THR A 151 -15.37 -13.97 -15.09
C THR A 151 -13.98 -14.50 -14.80
N VAL A 152 -13.42 -14.10 -13.67
CA VAL A 152 -12.07 -14.51 -13.26
C VAL A 152 -12.20 -15.51 -12.13
N HIS A 153 -11.55 -16.66 -12.32
CA HIS A 153 -11.33 -17.67 -11.29
C HIS A 153 -9.85 -17.61 -10.90
N GLU A 154 -9.57 -17.05 -9.72
CA GLU A 154 -8.21 -16.96 -9.21
C GLU A 154 -8.12 -17.64 -7.85
N GLU A 155 -7.15 -18.54 -7.72
CA GLU A 155 -6.65 -18.95 -6.42
C GLU A 155 -5.81 -17.78 -5.88
N ASN A 156 -6.08 -17.32 -4.67
CA ASN A 156 -5.35 -16.23 -4.04
C ASN A 156 -5.13 -16.54 -2.56
N TYR A 157 -4.13 -15.91 -1.97
CA TYR A 157 -3.97 -15.84 -0.53
C TYR A 157 -4.85 -14.72 0.03
N PHE A 158 -5.56 -15.02 1.11
CA PHE A 158 -6.46 -14.12 1.79
C PHE A 158 -5.99 -13.89 3.22
N PHE A 159 -6.01 -12.63 3.65
CA PHE A 159 -5.86 -12.24 5.03
C PHE A 159 -7.22 -12.18 5.72
N LYS A 160 -7.32 -12.80 6.89
CA LYS A 160 -8.53 -12.87 7.73
C LYS A 160 -8.87 -11.54 8.40
N LEU A 161 -9.09 -10.49 7.62
CA LEU A 161 -9.42 -9.15 8.11
C LEU A 161 -10.73 -9.15 8.92
N SER A 162 -11.68 -10.01 8.55
CA SER A 162 -12.94 -10.17 9.28
C SER A 162 -12.75 -10.47 10.77
N ALA A 163 -11.71 -11.25 11.11
CA ALA A 163 -11.37 -11.61 12.50
C ALA A 163 -10.85 -10.44 13.35
N PHE A 164 -10.63 -9.26 12.76
CA PHE A 164 -10.11 -8.07 13.45
C PHE A 164 -11.19 -7.01 13.72
N ALA A 165 -12.43 -7.18 13.23
CA ALA A 165 -13.47 -6.15 13.34
C ALA A 165 -13.68 -5.67 14.80
N ASP A 166 -13.90 -6.59 15.74
CA ASP A 166 -14.12 -6.24 17.16
C ASP A 166 -12.91 -5.58 17.80
N LYS A 167 -11.69 -6.04 17.46
CA LYS A 167 -10.44 -5.47 17.97
C LYS A 167 -10.25 -4.04 17.49
N LEU A 168 -10.57 -3.77 16.22
CA LEU A 168 -10.49 -2.44 15.63
C LEU A 168 -11.55 -1.49 16.22
N LEU A 169 -12.80 -1.94 16.34
CA LEU A 169 -13.86 -1.14 16.96
C LEU A 169 -13.55 -0.79 18.42
N ARG A 170 -12.98 -1.75 19.17
CA ARG A 170 -12.52 -1.51 20.53
C ARG A 170 -11.42 -0.45 20.56
N LEU A 171 -10.38 -0.59 19.73
CA LEU A 171 -9.30 0.40 19.63
C LEU A 171 -9.83 1.80 19.36
N TYR A 172 -10.72 1.96 18.36
CA TYR A 172 -11.23 3.27 17.97
C TYR A 172 -12.20 3.88 19.00
N THR A 173 -12.77 3.06 19.87
CA THR A 173 -13.66 3.49 20.96
C THR A 173 -12.86 3.88 22.20
N GLU A 174 -11.88 3.06 22.58
CA GLU A 174 -11.03 3.29 23.76
C GLU A 174 -9.96 4.38 23.51
N GLN A 175 -9.57 4.61 22.24
CA GLN A 175 -8.59 5.62 21.86
C GLN A 175 -9.18 6.57 20.80
N PRO A 176 -9.97 7.59 21.21
CA PRO A 176 -10.68 8.46 20.26
C PRO A 176 -9.76 9.30 19.36
N GLU A 177 -8.51 9.51 19.78
CA GLU A 177 -7.51 10.28 19.04
C GLU A 177 -6.68 9.43 18.06
N TRP A 178 -6.95 8.12 17.97
CA TRP A 178 -6.20 7.20 17.10
C TRP A 178 -6.33 7.54 15.61
N ILE A 179 -7.47 8.13 15.21
CA ILE A 179 -7.74 8.60 13.86
C ILE A 179 -8.18 10.06 13.95
N ARG A 180 -7.57 10.92 13.14
CA ARG A 180 -7.94 12.32 13.01
C ARG A 180 -8.12 12.71 11.53
N PRO A 181 -9.00 13.67 11.22
CA PRO A 181 -9.96 14.33 12.13
C PRO A 181 -11.15 13.41 12.50
N GLU A 182 -11.97 13.84 13.46
CA GLU A 182 -13.11 13.07 13.99
C GLU A 182 -14.08 12.61 12.90
N THR A 183 -14.31 13.43 11.87
CA THR A 183 -15.17 13.07 10.74
C THR A 183 -14.67 11.82 10.01
N ARG A 184 -13.36 11.72 9.75
CA ARG A 184 -12.74 10.53 9.13
C ARG A 184 -12.75 9.32 10.06
N ARG A 185 -12.59 9.52 11.37
CA ARG A 185 -12.75 8.45 12.36
C ARG A 185 -14.16 7.86 12.31
N ASN A 186 -15.19 8.70 12.24
CA ASN A 186 -16.58 8.26 12.19
C ASN A 186 -16.88 7.45 10.93
N GLU A 187 -16.34 7.86 9.78
CA GLU A 187 -16.41 7.09 8.52
C GLU A 187 -15.79 5.69 8.67
N VAL A 188 -14.56 5.60 9.23
CA VAL A 188 -13.88 4.32 9.45
C VAL A 188 -14.65 3.43 10.42
N ILE A 189 -15.16 3.97 11.53
CA ILE A 189 -15.98 3.21 12.49
C ILE A 189 -17.25 2.70 11.81
N SER A 190 -17.93 3.53 11.01
CA SER A 190 -19.13 3.13 10.29
C SER A 190 -18.84 2.01 9.29
N PHE A 191 -17.71 2.09 8.58
CA PHE A 191 -17.26 1.04 7.66
C PHE A 191 -17.03 -0.28 8.38
N VAL A 192 -16.29 -0.28 9.50
CA VAL A 192 -16.01 -1.51 10.25
C VAL A 192 -17.30 -2.11 10.84
N LYS A 193 -18.24 -1.27 11.32
CA LYS A 193 -19.56 -1.72 11.79
C LYS A 193 -20.40 -2.38 10.71
N GLY A 194 -20.18 -2.05 9.44
CA GLY A 194 -20.82 -2.69 8.28
C GLY A 194 -20.37 -4.14 8.04
N GLY A 195 -19.33 -4.59 8.73
CA GLY A 195 -18.73 -5.91 8.57
C GLY A 195 -17.52 -5.88 7.63
N LEU A 196 -16.43 -6.50 8.07
CA LEU A 196 -15.21 -6.62 7.29
C LEU A 196 -15.17 -7.95 6.54
N LYS A 197 -14.87 -7.90 5.24
CA LYS A 197 -14.59 -9.08 4.42
C LYS A 197 -13.09 -9.39 4.44
N ASP A 198 -12.74 -10.66 4.27
CA ASP A 198 -11.35 -11.08 4.15
C ASP A 198 -10.71 -10.51 2.88
N LEU A 199 -9.44 -10.13 3.01
CA LEU A 199 -8.75 -9.31 2.03
C LEU A 199 -7.84 -10.18 1.18
N SER A 200 -7.98 -10.12 -0.14
CA SER A 200 -7.03 -10.77 -1.05
C SER A 200 -5.68 -10.04 -1.03
N ILE A 201 -4.62 -10.76 -0.68
CA ILE A 201 -3.26 -10.22 -0.46
C ILE A 201 -2.21 -10.80 -1.43
N SER A 202 -2.65 -11.55 -2.44
CA SER A 202 -1.76 -12.02 -3.52
C SER A 202 -2.45 -11.97 -4.88
N ARG A 203 -1.67 -12.07 -5.96
CA ARG A 203 -2.14 -12.29 -7.33
C ARG A 203 -1.24 -13.28 -8.05
N SER A 204 -1.77 -14.01 -9.03
CA SER A 204 -1.00 -14.90 -9.92
C SER A 204 -0.97 -14.41 -11.38
N THR A 205 -1.64 -13.29 -11.68
CA THR A 205 -1.84 -12.79 -13.05
C THR A 205 -0.73 -11.89 -13.57
N PHE A 206 0.21 -11.48 -12.73
CA PHE A 206 1.38 -10.68 -13.11
C PHE A 206 2.58 -11.01 -12.22
N SER A 207 3.77 -10.68 -12.71
CA SER A 207 5.05 -11.02 -12.06
C SER A 207 5.74 -9.85 -11.36
N TRP A 208 5.37 -8.61 -11.68
CA TRP A 208 6.01 -7.43 -11.09
C TRP A 208 5.54 -7.17 -9.65
N GLY A 209 6.18 -7.85 -8.70
CA GLY A 209 5.93 -7.73 -7.25
C GLY A 209 6.83 -8.64 -6.42
N ILE A 210 6.58 -8.69 -5.12
CA ILE A 210 7.34 -9.54 -4.18
C ILE A 210 6.77 -10.96 -4.23
N PRO A 211 7.55 -12.00 -4.55
CA PRO A 211 7.00 -13.36 -4.59
C PRO A 211 6.58 -13.82 -3.19
N VAL A 212 5.44 -14.51 -3.13
CA VAL A 212 4.97 -15.19 -1.91
C VAL A 212 6.02 -16.22 -1.50
N PRO A 213 6.44 -16.26 -0.22
CA PRO A 213 7.34 -17.27 0.28
C PRO A 213 6.79 -18.67 0.00
N ASP A 214 7.64 -19.53 -0.58
CA ASP A 214 7.34 -20.94 -0.84
C ASP A 214 6.24 -21.20 -1.90
N ASP A 215 5.69 -20.15 -2.53
CA ASP A 215 4.80 -20.24 -3.71
C ASP A 215 5.08 -19.09 -4.72
N PRO A 216 6.15 -19.19 -5.53
CA PRO A 216 6.59 -18.11 -6.42
C PRO A 216 5.64 -17.85 -7.60
N LYS A 217 4.57 -18.64 -7.75
CA LYS A 217 3.50 -18.37 -8.73
C LYS A 217 2.63 -17.19 -8.32
N HIS A 218 2.66 -16.83 -7.04
CA HIS A 218 1.95 -15.68 -6.50
C HIS A 218 2.92 -14.56 -6.15
N VAL A 219 2.48 -13.33 -6.40
CA VAL A 219 3.10 -12.11 -5.86
C VAL A 219 2.23 -11.54 -4.75
N ILE A 220 2.86 -11.04 -3.69
CA ILE A 220 2.22 -10.30 -2.60
C ILE A 220 1.65 -9.01 -3.20
N TYR A 221 0.37 -8.79 -2.96
CA TYR A 221 -0.41 -7.73 -3.60
C TYR A 221 -0.59 -6.54 -2.67
N VAL A 222 -0.18 -5.35 -3.15
CA VAL A 222 -0.46 -3.99 -2.67
C VAL A 222 -0.47 -3.81 -1.16
N TRP A 223 -1.48 -4.32 -0.46
CA TRP A 223 -1.71 -4.13 0.97
C TRP A 223 -0.53 -4.54 1.85
N LEU A 224 -0.07 -5.79 1.76
CA LEU A 224 1.03 -6.28 2.62
C LEU A 224 2.41 -5.83 2.16
N ASP A 225 2.52 -5.39 0.91
CA ASP A 225 3.75 -4.83 0.32
C ASP A 225 3.88 -3.37 0.76
N ALA A 226 3.03 -2.50 0.19
CA ALA A 226 3.07 -1.07 0.40
C ALA A 226 2.93 -0.69 1.89
N LEU A 227 1.97 -1.23 2.66
CA LEU A 227 1.77 -0.80 4.05
C LEU A 227 2.91 -1.25 4.97
N ALA A 228 3.67 -2.29 4.62
CA ALA A 228 4.79 -2.74 5.43
C ALA A 228 5.94 -1.74 5.44
N ASN A 229 6.01 -0.81 4.47
CA ASN A 229 7.08 0.18 4.35
C ASN A 229 7.34 0.94 5.67
N TYR A 230 6.27 1.23 6.42
CA TYR A 230 6.33 1.97 7.70
C TYR A 230 7.08 1.22 8.80
N ILE A 231 7.29 -0.09 8.64
CA ILE A 231 8.06 -0.92 9.57
C ILE A 231 9.37 -1.35 8.92
N THR A 232 9.40 -1.64 7.61
CA THR A 232 10.61 -2.13 6.94
C THR A 232 11.72 -1.08 6.79
N ALA A 233 11.39 0.19 6.96
CA ALA A 233 12.36 1.29 6.93
C ALA A 233 13.10 1.50 8.27
N LEU A 234 12.59 0.90 9.37
CA LEU A 234 13.18 0.96 10.72
C LEU A 234 14.17 -0.18 10.95
#